data_AF-A0A934XQL9-F1
#
_entry.id   AF-A0A934XQL9-F1
#
_cell.length_a   1.000
_cell.length_b   1.000
_cell.length_c   1.000
_cell.angle_alpha   90.00
_cell.angle_beta   90.00
_cell.angle_gamma   90.00
#
_symmetry.space_group_name_H-M   'P 1'
#
loop_
_entity.id
_entity.type
_entity.pdbx_description
1 polymer ?
#
loop_
_entity_poly.entity_id
_entity_poly.type
_entity_poly.pdbx_seq_one_letter_code
_entity_poly.pdbx_strand_id
1 'polypeptide(L)'
;MHHLYETAGTLTLMGSGEMTTTMVHVHRHIMDGIKGTVAPVFIDTPANFELNVDSISQRAVEYFATHFGLTLDTISFPTAHYPTPIEMEAVLRKLRRANYLFAGPGSPTYAVRSWRNTAVFETMAGKLAFGSHLVLASAAVTAMGRFTLPVYEIYKVGLELHWTDGLDLLGRYGLDLAVVPHWNNSSGETHDTSRCFMGEARLRKLEQMLPPTLVILGIDEFTACVMEPAGQCCRVFGQGAVTIRTLDGAADRVFRSGETFSFDELRHQGSHRRPAADSLPPTDPSAMLYHQTSEVASVFRHALIEERNPASAVGYLHALQEAIQTGRRSSLHEAVLPEIERLVREMLALLAIWLEGANQRGFAAAPLISDLVTLRQTLRKDSQWALADQVRTMLDGHNVVVEDSRDGSSWRWAQ
;
A
#
# COMPACT_ATOMS: atom_id res chain seq x y z
N MET A 1 -16.35 -9.31 -3.14
CA MET A 1 -14.99 -8.80 -3.41
C MET A 1 -14.97 -7.61 -4.39
N HIS A 2 -16.02 -6.78 -4.52
CA HIS A 2 -16.12 -5.77 -5.61
C HIS A 2 -16.18 -4.29 -5.17
N HIS A 3 -15.80 -3.93 -3.93
CA HIS A 3 -16.14 -2.61 -3.34
C HIS A 3 -14.94 -1.65 -3.11
N LEU A 4 -13.79 -1.90 -3.72
CA LEU A 4 -12.62 -1.00 -3.59
C LEU A 4 -12.40 -0.12 -4.83
N TYR A 5 -13.15 -0.32 -5.90
CA TYR A 5 -12.87 0.30 -7.20
C TYR A 5 -13.41 1.73 -7.29
N GLU A 6 -14.68 1.95 -6.94
CA GLU A 6 -15.42 3.14 -7.39
C GLU A 6 -14.87 4.48 -6.89
N THR A 7 -14.25 4.48 -5.71
CA THR A 7 -13.71 5.70 -5.08
C THR A 7 -12.19 5.78 -5.10
N ALA A 8 -11.50 4.74 -5.61
CA ALA A 8 -10.05 4.69 -5.55
C ALA A 8 -9.42 5.77 -6.43
N GLY A 9 -8.33 6.35 -5.94
CA GLY A 9 -7.48 7.23 -6.72
C GLY A 9 -6.64 6.43 -7.71
N THR A 10 -5.71 7.11 -8.38
CA THR A 10 -4.84 6.44 -9.36
C THR A 10 -3.58 5.88 -8.71
N LEU A 11 -3.12 4.75 -9.26
CA LEU A 11 -1.82 4.15 -8.95
C LEU A 11 -0.92 4.31 -10.16
N THR A 12 0.09 5.16 -10.06
CA THR A 12 1.07 5.41 -11.12
C THR A 12 2.34 4.64 -10.85
N LEU A 13 2.73 3.77 -11.79
CA LEU A 13 3.92 2.93 -11.70
C LEU A 13 4.93 3.39 -12.75
N MET A 14 6.05 3.99 -12.33
CA MET A 14 7.10 4.48 -13.22
C MET A 14 8.28 3.52 -13.26
N GLY A 15 8.77 3.21 -14.46
CA GLY A 15 9.95 2.37 -14.64
C GLY A 15 11.23 3.05 -14.16
N SER A 16 11.41 4.33 -14.49
CA SER A 16 12.50 5.19 -13.99
C SER A 16 12.25 6.66 -14.35
N GLY A 17 13.12 7.55 -13.88
CA GLY A 17 13.16 8.95 -14.33
C GLY A 17 12.08 9.82 -13.71
N GLU A 18 11.58 9.42 -12.55
CA GLU A 18 10.47 10.01 -11.81
C GLU A 18 10.64 11.50 -11.48
N MET A 19 11.87 12.00 -11.44
CA MET A 19 12.18 13.42 -11.22
C MET A 19 12.89 14.06 -12.42
N THR A 20 12.64 13.56 -13.63
CA THR A 20 13.19 14.13 -14.87
C THR A 20 12.15 14.97 -15.61
N THR A 21 12.63 15.89 -16.45
CA THR A 21 11.75 16.77 -17.25
C THR A 21 10.79 16.01 -18.15
N THR A 22 11.16 14.80 -18.58
CA THR A 22 10.32 13.93 -19.41
C THR A 22 9.10 13.43 -18.65
N MET A 23 9.15 13.28 -17.33
CA MET A 23 8.03 12.80 -16.49
C MET A 23 7.12 13.92 -15.97
N VAL A 24 7.47 15.20 -16.15
CA VAL A 24 6.66 16.35 -15.69
C VAL A 24 5.20 16.26 -16.15
N HIS A 25 4.96 15.85 -17.39
CA HIS A 25 3.60 15.72 -17.93
C HIS A 25 2.78 14.62 -17.24
N VAL A 26 3.42 13.54 -16.79
CA VAL A 26 2.76 12.46 -16.03
C VAL A 26 2.32 12.98 -14.66
N HIS A 27 3.23 13.66 -13.95
CA HIS A 27 2.90 14.29 -12.66
C HIS A 27 1.73 15.28 -12.80
N ARG A 28 1.76 16.15 -13.82
CA ARG A 28 0.66 17.09 -14.10
C ARG A 28 -0.65 16.36 -14.37
N HIS A 29 -0.63 15.32 -15.19
CA HIS A 29 -1.83 14.52 -15.46
C HIS A 29 -2.48 13.99 -14.17
N ILE A 30 -1.68 13.51 -13.21
CA ILE A 30 -2.19 13.06 -11.91
C ILE A 30 -2.70 14.23 -11.06
N MET A 31 -1.95 15.32 -10.98
CA MET A 31 -2.32 16.52 -10.21
C MET A 31 -3.61 17.17 -10.73
N ASP A 32 -3.82 17.20 -12.04
CA ASP A 32 -5.03 17.73 -12.68
C ASP A 32 -6.29 16.92 -12.29
N GLY A 33 -6.11 15.65 -11.91
CA GLY A 33 -7.18 14.78 -11.39
C GLY A 33 -7.52 15.02 -9.91
N ILE A 34 -6.69 15.76 -9.16
CA ILE A 34 -6.89 16.00 -7.73
C ILE A 34 -7.94 17.09 -7.52
N LYS A 35 -8.98 16.75 -6.75
CA LYS A 35 -9.99 17.73 -6.32
C LYS A 35 -9.46 18.58 -5.16
N GLY A 36 -9.41 19.89 -5.37
CA GLY A 36 -8.97 20.85 -4.35
C GLY A 36 -7.45 21.05 -4.34
N THR A 37 -6.90 21.51 -3.23
CA THR A 37 -5.47 21.80 -3.10
C THR A 37 -4.65 20.51 -3.13
N VAL A 38 -3.62 20.45 -3.98
CA VAL A 38 -2.64 19.37 -3.98
C VAL A 38 -1.80 19.46 -2.71
N ALA A 39 -1.79 18.37 -1.94
CA ALA A 39 -0.99 18.20 -0.73
C ALA A 39 -0.03 17.01 -0.97
N PRO A 40 1.11 17.25 -1.63
CA PRO A 40 2.01 16.18 -2.03
C PRO A 40 2.99 15.85 -0.89
N VAL A 41 3.30 14.57 -0.78
CA VAL A 41 4.32 14.07 0.16
C VAL A 41 5.27 13.12 -0.54
N PHE A 42 6.56 13.24 -0.24
CA PHE A 42 7.60 12.30 -0.65
C PHE A 42 7.95 11.36 0.50
N ILE A 43 7.96 10.06 0.22
CA ILE A 43 8.24 9.00 1.18
C ILE A 43 9.57 8.37 0.79
N ASP A 44 10.62 8.69 1.54
CA ASP A 44 12.00 8.33 1.20
C ASP A 44 12.40 6.92 1.63
N THR A 45 11.47 6.18 2.26
CA THR A 45 11.74 4.87 2.88
C THR A 45 12.53 3.90 1.98
N PRO A 46 12.25 3.76 0.67
CA PRO A 46 13.01 2.84 -0.18
C PRO A 46 14.51 3.13 -0.21
N ALA A 47 14.93 4.39 -0.09
CA ALA A 47 16.33 4.83 -0.09
C ALA A 47 16.87 5.17 1.31
N ASN A 48 16.10 4.94 2.37
CA ASN A 48 16.47 5.43 3.71
C ASN A 48 17.73 4.76 4.31
N PHE A 49 18.18 3.64 3.73
CA PHE A 49 19.47 3.03 4.07
C PHE A 49 20.68 3.76 3.46
N GLU A 50 20.47 4.67 2.50
CA GLU A 50 21.53 5.37 1.80
C GLU A 50 22.02 6.58 2.60
N LEU A 51 23.35 6.79 2.63
CA LEU A 51 23.97 7.89 3.39
C LEU A 51 23.55 9.29 2.88
N ASN A 52 23.02 9.37 1.66
CA ASN A 52 22.58 10.59 0.99
C ASN A 52 21.05 10.70 0.88
N VAL A 53 20.27 9.99 1.72
CA VAL A 53 18.79 10.05 1.69
C VAL A 53 18.26 11.49 1.78
N ASP A 54 18.86 12.34 2.61
CA ASP A 54 18.47 13.75 2.72
C ASP A 54 18.63 14.50 1.39
N SER A 55 19.68 14.18 0.62
CA SER A 55 19.89 14.75 -0.72
C SER A 55 18.86 14.24 -1.73
N ILE A 56 18.44 12.97 -1.63
CA ILE A 56 17.37 12.41 -2.46
C ILE A 56 16.06 13.13 -2.18
N SER A 57 15.71 13.29 -0.89
CA SER A 57 14.52 14.01 -0.45
C SER A 57 14.55 15.48 -0.89
N GLN A 58 15.69 16.16 -0.73
CA GLN A 58 15.86 17.56 -1.15
C GLN A 58 15.69 17.73 -2.67
N ARG A 59 16.21 16.79 -3.48
CA ARG A 59 16.02 16.81 -4.94
C ARG A 59 14.54 16.67 -5.32
N ALA A 60 13.77 15.85 -4.62
CA ALA A 60 12.33 15.74 -4.83
C ALA A 60 11.62 17.06 -4.51
N VAL A 61 11.98 17.69 -3.39
CA VAL A 61 11.44 19.01 -3.00
C VAL A 61 11.74 20.07 -4.04
N GLU A 62 12.97 20.17 -4.51
CA GLU A 62 13.40 21.12 -5.54
C GLU A 62 12.70 20.87 -6.88
N TYR A 63 12.56 19.61 -7.28
CA TYR A 63 11.84 19.23 -8.50
C TYR A 63 10.38 19.70 -8.44
N PHE A 64 9.69 19.47 -7.32
CA PHE A 64 8.30 19.90 -7.18
C PHE A 64 8.13 21.41 -7.13
N ALA A 65 9.01 22.11 -6.41
CA ALA A 65 9.02 23.57 -6.37
C ALA A 65 9.26 24.16 -7.76
N THR A 66 10.21 23.61 -8.52
CA THR A 66 10.60 24.12 -9.84
C THR A 66 9.56 23.86 -10.91
N HIS A 67 8.98 22.65 -10.97
CA HIS A 67 8.14 22.24 -12.10
C HIS A 67 6.63 22.39 -11.86
N PHE A 68 6.21 22.44 -10.58
CA PHE A 68 4.80 22.53 -10.20
C PHE A 68 4.49 23.71 -9.27
N GLY A 69 5.50 24.41 -8.73
CA GLY A 69 5.29 25.50 -7.77
C GLY A 69 4.65 25.04 -6.46
N LEU A 70 4.86 23.77 -6.09
CA LEU A 70 4.27 23.14 -4.90
C LEU A 70 5.35 22.90 -3.84
N THR A 71 4.97 23.11 -2.58
CA THR A 71 5.74 22.60 -1.44
C THR A 71 5.49 21.09 -1.33
N LEU A 72 6.58 20.32 -1.26
CA LEU A 72 6.54 18.88 -1.07
C LEU A 72 6.96 18.54 0.35
N ASP A 73 6.05 17.98 1.14
CA ASP A 73 6.41 17.46 2.46
C ASP A 73 7.24 16.19 2.32
N THR A 74 8.11 15.92 3.28
CA THR A 74 8.89 14.68 3.34
C THR A 74 8.51 13.84 4.55
N ILE A 75 8.53 12.52 4.34
CA ILE A 75 8.35 11.49 5.35
C ILE A 75 9.54 10.55 5.27
N SER A 76 10.28 10.49 6.38
CA SER A 76 11.37 9.55 6.57
C SER A 76 10.98 8.49 7.59
N PHE A 77 11.24 7.23 7.26
CA PHE A 77 10.93 6.09 8.12
C PHE A 77 12.15 5.18 8.23
N PRO A 78 13.06 5.47 9.18
CA PRO A 78 14.28 4.70 9.33
C PRO A 78 14.02 3.35 10.00
N THR A 79 14.46 2.25 9.38
CA THR A 79 14.43 0.94 10.07
C THR A 79 15.54 0.80 11.11
N ALA A 80 16.58 1.63 11.04
CA ALA A 80 17.69 1.60 11.98
C ALA A 80 17.27 2.05 13.40
N HIS A 81 16.23 2.88 13.49
CA HIS A 81 15.64 3.34 14.74
C HIS A 81 14.13 3.27 14.59
N TYR A 82 13.52 2.22 15.16
CA TYR A 82 12.06 2.09 15.10
C TYR A 82 11.41 3.32 15.74
N PRO A 83 10.50 4.04 15.06
CA PRO A 83 9.94 5.27 15.60
C PRO A 83 9.21 5.03 16.91
N THR A 84 9.31 5.99 17.82
CA THR A 84 8.44 6.05 19.00
C THR A 84 6.96 6.15 18.56
N PRO A 85 5.99 5.79 19.40
CA PRO A 85 4.58 5.92 19.06
C PRO A 85 4.17 7.33 18.61
N ILE A 86 4.79 8.36 19.19
CA ILE A 86 4.54 9.77 18.85
C ILE A 86 5.09 10.11 17.46
N GLU A 87 6.31 9.68 17.15
CA GLU A 87 6.92 9.87 15.82
C GLU A 87 6.15 9.11 14.75
N MET A 88 5.75 7.87 15.04
CA MET A 88 4.89 7.08 14.16
C MET A 88 3.58 7.82 13.87
N GLU A 89 2.91 8.35 14.90
CA GLU A 89 1.66 9.07 14.70
C GLU A 89 1.85 10.37 13.91
N ALA A 90 2.96 11.08 14.10
CA ALA A 90 3.29 12.24 13.28
C ALA A 90 3.47 11.86 11.79
N VAL A 91 4.13 10.74 11.51
CA VAL A 91 4.27 10.18 10.16
C VAL A 91 2.91 9.81 9.57
N LEU A 92 2.09 9.04 10.31
CA LEU A 92 0.78 8.61 9.86
C LEU A 92 -0.15 9.81 9.62
N ARG A 93 -0.11 10.83 10.47
CA ARG A 93 -0.88 12.07 10.28
C ARG A 93 -0.53 12.77 8.98
N LYS A 94 0.76 12.90 8.65
CA LYS A 94 1.20 13.46 7.36
C LYS A 94 0.65 12.64 6.18
N LEU A 95 0.76 11.31 6.23
CA LEU A 95 0.20 10.42 5.19
C LEU A 95 -1.31 10.59 5.03
N ARG A 96 -2.06 10.68 6.13
CA ARG A 96 -3.52 10.82 6.10
C ARG A 96 -3.97 12.13 5.46
N ARG A 97 -3.19 13.20 5.63
CA ARG A 97 -3.46 14.53 5.06
C ARG A 97 -3.06 14.69 3.59
N ALA A 98 -2.08 13.92 3.13
CA ALA A 98 -1.64 13.98 1.75
C ALA A 98 -2.73 13.48 0.78
N ASN A 99 -2.76 13.99 -0.45
CA ASN A 99 -3.60 13.44 -1.53
C ASN A 99 -2.79 13.04 -2.77
N TYR A 100 -1.48 13.27 -2.73
CA TYR A 100 -0.49 12.84 -3.71
C TYR A 100 0.69 12.23 -2.94
N LEU A 101 0.84 10.90 -2.99
CA LEU A 101 1.85 10.16 -2.24
C LEU A 101 2.92 9.67 -3.22
N PHE A 102 4.12 10.23 -3.13
CA PHE A 102 5.25 9.94 -4.01
C PHE A 102 6.31 9.10 -3.30
N ALA A 103 6.69 7.96 -3.87
CA ALA A 103 7.83 7.18 -3.37
C ALA A 103 8.69 6.70 -4.54
N GLY A 104 10.01 6.76 -4.36
CA GLY A 104 10.95 6.68 -5.47
C GLY A 104 11.98 5.54 -5.34
N PRO A 105 13.23 5.83 -5.75
CA PRO A 105 14.29 4.85 -5.94
C PRO A 105 14.82 4.33 -4.60
N GLY A 106 15.58 3.25 -4.65
CA GLY A 106 16.21 2.64 -3.47
C GLY A 106 16.21 1.12 -3.57
N SER A 107 15.93 0.44 -2.46
CA SER A 107 15.89 -1.03 -2.39
C SER A 107 14.45 -1.53 -2.28
N PRO A 108 14.00 -2.43 -3.19
CA PRO A 108 12.67 -3.04 -3.10
C PRO A 108 12.48 -3.82 -1.79
N THR A 109 13.46 -4.62 -1.40
CA THR A 109 13.43 -5.46 -0.19
C THR A 109 13.47 -4.62 1.08
N TYR A 110 14.22 -3.52 1.07
CA TYR A 110 14.20 -2.55 2.17
C TYR A 110 12.80 -1.95 2.32
N ALA A 111 12.20 -1.47 1.23
CA ALA A 111 10.83 -0.93 1.25
C ALA A 111 9.81 -1.95 1.79
N VAL A 112 9.85 -3.20 1.31
CA VAL A 112 8.98 -4.28 1.82
C VAL A 112 9.19 -4.46 3.32
N ARG A 113 10.42 -4.60 3.80
CA ARG A 113 10.72 -4.82 5.23
C ARG A 113 10.26 -3.65 6.10
N SER A 114 10.39 -2.43 5.60
CA SER A 114 10.02 -1.21 6.34
C SER A 114 8.52 -1.00 6.44
N TRP A 115 7.77 -1.39 5.40
CA TRP A 115 6.35 -1.09 5.29
C TRP A 115 5.43 -2.26 5.64
N ARG A 116 5.86 -3.50 5.37
CA ARG A 116 5.05 -4.70 5.61
C ARG A 116 4.63 -4.79 7.07
N ASN A 117 3.36 -5.14 7.29
CA ASN A 117 2.76 -5.30 8.62
C ASN A 117 2.81 -4.04 9.50
N THR A 118 2.96 -2.85 8.90
CA THR A 118 2.91 -1.57 9.61
C THR A 118 1.69 -0.75 9.22
N ALA A 119 1.30 0.20 10.08
CA ALA A 119 0.25 1.16 9.79
C ALA A 119 0.60 2.09 8.61
N VAL A 120 1.89 2.23 8.26
CA VAL A 120 2.35 3.07 7.14
C VAL A 120 1.81 2.52 5.83
N PHE A 121 2.01 1.23 5.54
CA PHE A 121 1.49 0.61 4.32
C PHE A 121 -0.04 0.63 4.27
N GLU A 122 -0.70 0.27 5.38
CA GLU A 122 -2.16 0.26 5.43
C GLU A 122 -2.75 1.67 5.26
N THR A 123 -2.07 2.70 5.75
CA THR A 123 -2.47 4.09 5.51
C THR A 123 -2.28 4.47 4.04
N MET A 124 -1.17 4.12 3.40
CA MET A 124 -0.97 4.38 1.96
C MET A 124 -2.04 3.66 1.10
N ALA A 125 -2.29 2.39 1.37
CA ALA A 125 -3.29 1.60 0.66
C ALA A 125 -4.71 2.14 0.90
N GLY A 126 -5.03 2.51 2.15
CA GLY A 126 -6.30 3.15 2.49
C GLY A 126 -6.46 4.51 1.81
N LYS A 127 -5.41 5.31 1.72
CA LYS A 127 -5.44 6.60 1.03
C LYS A 127 -5.73 6.45 -0.46
N LEU A 128 -5.17 5.42 -1.10
CA LEU A 128 -5.54 5.05 -2.46
C LEU A 128 -7.05 4.73 -2.55
N ALA A 129 -7.57 3.88 -1.66
CA ALA A 129 -9.00 3.53 -1.63
C ALA A 129 -9.93 4.74 -1.39
N PHE A 130 -9.46 5.74 -0.63
CA PHE A 130 -10.15 7.01 -0.36
C PHE A 130 -9.94 8.08 -1.44
N GLY A 131 -9.44 7.72 -2.62
CA GLY A 131 -9.35 8.65 -3.75
C GLY A 131 -8.05 9.45 -3.84
N SER A 132 -7.05 9.16 -3.00
CA SER A 132 -5.72 9.78 -3.12
C SER A 132 -4.86 9.05 -4.13
N HIS A 133 -3.86 9.72 -4.68
CA HIS A 133 -3.05 9.20 -5.77
C HIS A 133 -1.70 8.71 -5.26
N LEU A 134 -1.33 7.48 -5.61
CA LEU A 134 -0.01 6.93 -5.32
C LEU A 134 0.84 6.99 -6.59
N VAL A 135 1.99 7.63 -6.50
CA VAL A 135 2.96 7.73 -7.59
C VAL A 135 4.25 7.07 -7.14
N LEU A 136 4.59 5.97 -7.79
CA LEU A 136 5.68 5.09 -7.36
C LEU A 136 6.66 4.94 -8.51
N ALA A 137 7.95 4.85 -8.18
CA ALA A 137 8.99 4.59 -9.18
C ALA A 137 9.98 3.51 -8.72
N SER A 138 10.56 2.80 -9.70
CA SER A 138 11.68 1.89 -9.49
C SER A 138 11.45 0.93 -8.29
N ALA A 139 12.27 1.00 -7.24
CA ALA A 139 12.18 0.12 -6.08
C ALA A 139 10.80 0.09 -5.40
N ALA A 140 10.14 1.24 -5.28
CA ALA A 140 8.81 1.31 -4.69
C ALA A 140 7.76 0.57 -5.55
N VAL A 141 7.90 0.60 -6.88
CA VAL A 141 7.03 -0.15 -7.81
C VAL A 141 7.20 -1.65 -7.62
N THR A 142 8.44 -2.14 -7.61
CA THR A 142 8.74 -3.56 -7.41
C THR A 142 8.15 -4.06 -6.09
N ALA A 143 8.23 -3.25 -5.03
CA ALA A 143 7.72 -3.61 -3.71
C ALA A 143 6.19 -3.80 -3.64
N MET A 144 5.41 -3.21 -4.56
CA MET A 144 3.94 -3.29 -4.54
C MET A 144 3.36 -4.58 -5.10
N GLY A 145 4.17 -5.37 -5.82
CA GLY A 145 3.75 -6.67 -6.36
C GLY A 145 3.44 -7.68 -5.25
N ARG A 146 2.83 -8.81 -5.63
CA ARG A 146 2.74 -10.00 -4.78
C ARG A 146 4.11 -10.57 -4.49
N PHE A 147 5.00 -10.54 -5.48
CA PHE A 147 6.41 -10.90 -5.35
C PHE A 147 7.29 -9.70 -5.71
N THR A 148 8.31 -9.49 -4.91
CA THR A 148 9.31 -8.44 -5.03
C THR A 148 10.64 -9.05 -5.44
N LEU A 149 11.24 -8.46 -6.47
CA LEU A 149 12.56 -8.86 -6.95
C LEU A 149 13.66 -8.25 -6.05
N PRO A 150 14.52 -9.06 -5.41
CA PRO A 150 15.60 -8.57 -4.54
C PRO A 150 16.82 -8.18 -5.38
N VAL A 151 16.69 -7.06 -6.09
CA VAL A 151 17.63 -6.63 -7.15
C VAL A 151 19.05 -6.46 -6.62
N TYR A 152 19.25 -5.78 -5.48
CA TYR A 152 20.61 -5.54 -4.96
C TYR A 152 21.25 -6.81 -4.44
N GLU A 153 20.46 -7.65 -3.77
CA GLU A 153 20.90 -8.93 -3.25
C GLU A 153 21.36 -9.86 -4.39
N ILE A 154 20.61 -9.93 -5.49
CA ILE A 154 20.97 -10.78 -6.63
C ILE A 154 22.08 -10.12 -7.47
N TYR A 155 21.89 -8.88 -7.90
CA TYR A 155 22.75 -8.25 -8.91
C TYR A 155 24.06 -7.69 -8.33
N LYS A 156 24.04 -7.16 -7.10
CA LYS A 156 25.22 -6.52 -6.47
C LYS A 156 25.93 -7.44 -5.48
N VAL A 157 25.18 -8.12 -4.62
CA VAL A 157 25.76 -9.03 -3.61
C VAL A 157 26.10 -10.40 -4.19
N GLY A 158 25.34 -10.85 -5.20
CA GLY A 158 25.56 -12.14 -5.86
C GLY A 158 24.88 -13.32 -5.17
N LEU A 159 23.75 -13.08 -4.47
CA LEU A 159 22.91 -14.16 -3.96
C LEU A 159 22.24 -14.93 -5.10
N GLU A 160 21.87 -16.19 -4.81
CA GLU A 160 21.11 -17.04 -5.71
C GLU A 160 19.78 -16.39 -6.13
N LEU A 161 19.26 -16.77 -7.30
CA LEU A 161 18.00 -16.26 -7.82
C LEU A 161 16.84 -16.68 -6.91
N HIS A 162 16.07 -15.70 -6.44
CA HIS A 162 14.88 -15.93 -5.62
C HIS A 162 13.92 -14.74 -5.73
N TRP A 163 12.66 -14.99 -5.37
CA TRP A 163 11.67 -13.95 -5.09
C TRP A 163 11.50 -13.81 -3.58
N THR A 164 11.18 -12.59 -3.14
CA THR A 164 10.66 -12.34 -1.79
C THR A 164 9.20 -11.96 -1.93
N ASP A 165 8.37 -12.26 -0.93
CA ASP A 165 7.00 -11.74 -0.93
C ASP A 165 7.02 -10.20 -0.99
N GLY A 166 6.09 -9.61 -1.72
CA GLY A 166 5.90 -8.16 -1.80
C GLY A 166 4.74 -7.64 -0.95
N LEU A 167 4.41 -6.36 -1.09
CA LEU A 167 3.36 -5.73 -0.27
C LEU A 167 1.95 -6.08 -0.75
N ASP A 168 1.84 -6.64 -1.96
CA ASP A 168 0.59 -7.10 -2.55
C ASP A 168 -0.51 -6.02 -2.56
N LEU A 169 -0.14 -4.79 -2.91
CA LEU A 169 -1.09 -3.69 -3.05
C LEU A 169 -2.07 -3.96 -4.20
N LEU A 170 -1.55 -4.50 -5.31
CA LEU A 170 -2.28 -4.80 -6.53
C LEU A 170 -3.31 -5.92 -6.32
N GLY A 171 -3.03 -6.88 -5.43
CA GLY A 171 -3.98 -7.92 -5.04
C GLY A 171 -5.26 -7.38 -4.42
N ARG A 172 -5.22 -6.20 -3.76
CA ARG A 172 -6.42 -5.53 -3.23
C ARG A 172 -7.40 -5.08 -4.31
N TYR A 173 -6.92 -4.96 -5.55
CA TYR A 173 -7.68 -4.61 -6.75
C TYR A 173 -7.86 -5.82 -7.68
N GLY A 174 -7.70 -7.03 -7.16
CA GLY A 174 -7.95 -8.27 -7.88
C GLY A 174 -6.90 -8.61 -8.95
N LEU A 175 -5.68 -8.07 -8.81
CA LEU A 175 -4.58 -8.28 -9.74
C LEU A 175 -3.44 -9.07 -9.07
N ASP A 176 -3.07 -10.22 -9.63
CA ASP A 176 -1.99 -11.08 -9.13
C ASP A 176 -0.70 -10.84 -9.94
N LEU A 177 0.04 -9.79 -9.56
CA LEU A 177 1.14 -9.24 -10.36
C LEU A 177 2.48 -9.24 -9.61
N ALA A 178 3.55 -9.47 -10.35
CA ALA A 178 4.88 -8.94 -10.02
C ALA A 178 5.17 -7.77 -10.98
N VAL A 179 5.71 -6.66 -10.48
CA VAL A 179 6.03 -5.50 -11.32
C VAL A 179 7.54 -5.35 -11.45
N VAL A 180 8.02 -5.25 -12.69
CA VAL A 180 9.43 -5.20 -13.03
C VAL A 180 9.72 -3.88 -13.76
N PRO A 181 10.16 -2.83 -13.04
CA PRO A 181 10.60 -1.58 -13.65
C PRO A 181 11.94 -1.77 -14.36
N HIS A 182 12.43 -0.74 -15.05
CA HIS A 182 13.68 -0.82 -15.82
C HIS A 182 13.68 -2.01 -16.82
N TRP A 183 12.54 -2.26 -17.47
CA TRP A 183 12.34 -3.44 -18.29
C TRP A 183 13.29 -3.50 -19.49
N ASN A 184 13.54 -2.36 -20.13
CA ASN A 184 14.47 -2.19 -21.25
C ASN A 184 15.86 -1.66 -20.85
N ASN A 185 16.21 -1.60 -19.54
CA ASN A 185 17.47 -1.01 -19.10
C ASN A 185 18.69 -1.65 -19.79
N SER A 186 19.58 -0.79 -20.30
CA SER A 186 20.77 -1.19 -21.05
C SER A 186 22.07 -0.60 -20.49
N SER A 187 22.08 -0.18 -19.23
CA SER A 187 23.25 0.42 -18.57
C SER A 187 24.45 -0.53 -18.37
N GLY A 188 24.28 -1.83 -18.55
CA GLY A 188 25.35 -2.82 -18.39
C GLY A 188 26.46 -2.76 -19.43
N GLU A 189 26.21 -2.15 -20.60
CA GLU A 189 27.06 -2.07 -21.81
C GLU A 189 27.57 -3.42 -22.33
N THR A 190 28.33 -4.14 -21.52
CA THR A 190 28.99 -5.43 -21.78
C THR A 190 28.12 -6.66 -21.48
N HIS A 191 27.00 -6.48 -20.78
CA HIS A 191 26.09 -7.56 -20.40
C HIS A 191 24.64 -7.07 -20.35
N ASP A 192 23.70 -8.03 -20.41
CA ASP A 192 22.27 -7.75 -20.38
C ASP A 192 21.81 -7.35 -18.96
N THR A 193 21.40 -6.09 -18.81
CA THR A 193 20.84 -5.52 -17.58
C THR A 193 19.35 -5.21 -17.68
N SER A 194 18.70 -5.70 -18.73
CA SER A 194 17.26 -5.52 -18.92
C SER A 194 16.47 -6.24 -17.82
N ARG A 195 15.17 -5.98 -17.71
CA ARG A 195 14.28 -6.59 -16.71
C ARG A 195 14.83 -6.40 -15.29
N CYS A 196 15.06 -5.14 -14.93
CA CYS A 196 15.52 -4.73 -13.61
C CYS A 196 16.87 -5.38 -13.21
N PHE A 197 17.89 -5.26 -14.07
CA PHE A 197 19.25 -5.76 -13.87
C PHE A 197 19.38 -7.30 -13.82
N MET A 198 18.34 -8.05 -14.17
CA MET A 198 18.41 -9.51 -14.24
C MET A 198 18.91 -10.01 -15.60
N GLY A 199 18.59 -9.28 -16.66
CA GLY A 199 18.67 -9.77 -18.03
C GLY A 199 17.67 -10.89 -18.30
N GLU A 200 17.45 -11.20 -19.57
CA GLU A 200 16.47 -12.21 -20.00
C GLU A 200 16.82 -13.60 -19.43
N ALA A 201 18.11 -13.97 -19.41
CA ALA A 201 18.55 -15.29 -18.98
C ALA A 201 18.26 -15.60 -17.50
N ARG A 202 18.42 -14.62 -16.59
CA ARG A 202 18.08 -14.81 -15.17
C ARG A 202 16.58 -14.66 -14.95
N LEU A 203 15.90 -13.75 -15.65
CA LEU A 203 14.45 -13.61 -15.53
C LEU A 203 13.74 -14.92 -15.90
N ARG A 204 14.15 -15.61 -16.97
CA ARG A 204 13.56 -16.91 -17.35
C ARG A 204 13.65 -17.98 -16.26
N LYS A 205 14.69 -17.95 -15.43
CA LYS A 205 14.83 -18.85 -14.27
C LYS A 205 13.94 -18.40 -13.12
N LEU A 206 13.85 -17.09 -12.89
CA LEU A 206 12.96 -16.49 -11.89
C LEU A 206 11.48 -16.72 -12.22
N GLU A 207 11.10 -16.71 -13.49
CA GLU A 207 9.74 -17.02 -13.98
C GLU A 207 9.28 -18.42 -13.53
N GLN A 208 10.19 -19.40 -13.53
CA GLN A 208 9.90 -20.78 -13.12
C GLN A 208 9.65 -20.95 -11.61
N MET A 209 9.97 -19.93 -10.82
CA MET A 209 9.78 -19.92 -9.37
C MET A 209 8.44 -19.29 -8.94
N LEU A 210 7.69 -18.74 -9.90
CA LEU A 210 6.43 -18.05 -9.65
C LEU A 210 5.22 -18.97 -9.92
N PRO A 211 4.05 -18.70 -9.30
CA PRO A 211 2.82 -19.37 -9.66
C PRO A 211 2.50 -19.16 -11.14
N PRO A 212 2.15 -20.21 -11.93
CA PRO A 212 1.90 -20.08 -13.37
C PRO A 212 0.78 -19.10 -13.74
N THR A 213 -0.10 -18.79 -12.79
CA THR A 213 -1.22 -17.87 -12.94
C THR A 213 -0.83 -16.40 -12.78
N LEU A 214 0.38 -16.12 -12.30
CA LEU A 214 0.87 -14.77 -12.06
C LEU A 214 1.26 -14.08 -13.37
N VAL A 215 1.07 -12.77 -13.42
CA VAL A 215 1.46 -11.93 -14.55
C VAL A 215 2.62 -11.03 -14.13
N ILE A 216 3.63 -10.91 -15.00
CA ILE A 216 4.71 -9.93 -14.86
C ILE A 216 4.36 -8.67 -15.65
N LEU A 217 4.27 -7.54 -14.95
CA LEU A 217 4.12 -6.22 -15.54
C LEU A 217 5.49 -5.55 -15.68
N GLY A 218 6.07 -5.60 -16.88
CA GLY A 218 7.29 -4.91 -17.24
C GLY A 218 7.04 -3.44 -17.56
N ILE A 219 7.84 -2.53 -17.01
CA ILE A 219 7.75 -1.09 -17.30
C ILE A 219 9.12 -0.59 -17.74
N ASP A 220 9.21 -0.06 -18.96
CA ASP A 220 10.43 0.51 -19.50
C ASP A 220 10.90 1.74 -18.72
N GLU A 221 12.18 2.07 -18.86
CA GLU A 221 12.73 3.34 -18.36
C GLU A 221 12.00 4.55 -18.97
N PHE A 222 11.89 5.64 -18.20
CA PHE A 222 11.17 6.85 -18.60
C PHE A 222 9.75 6.59 -19.12
N THR A 223 9.07 5.60 -18.53
CA THR A 223 7.71 5.18 -18.89
C THR A 223 6.88 5.01 -17.63
N ALA A 224 5.61 5.38 -17.69
CA ALA A 224 4.67 5.23 -16.59
C ALA A 224 3.42 4.46 -17.03
N CYS A 225 2.98 3.52 -16.20
CA CYS A 225 1.66 2.89 -16.27
C CYS A 225 0.78 3.54 -15.20
N VAL A 226 -0.21 4.34 -15.62
CA VAL A 226 -1.21 4.92 -14.71
C VAL A 226 -2.40 3.96 -14.67
N MET A 227 -2.65 3.36 -13.51
CA MET A 227 -3.78 2.47 -13.26
C MET A 227 -4.92 3.27 -12.62
N GLU A 228 -6.13 3.12 -13.16
CA GLU A 228 -7.36 3.75 -12.69
C GLU A 228 -8.30 2.64 -12.18
N PRO A 229 -8.24 2.24 -10.90
CA PRO A 229 -9.03 1.12 -10.41
C PRO A 229 -10.54 1.30 -10.58
N ALA A 230 -11.06 2.53 -10.43
CA ALA A 230 -12.45 2.85 -10.66
C ALA A 230 -12.91 2.57 -12.10
N GLY A 231 -12.06 2.88 -13.08
CA GLY A 231 -12.31 2.62 -14.50
C GLY A 231 -11.86 1.23 -14.96
N GLN A 232 -11.18 0.46 -14.10
CA GLN A 232 -10.53 -0.81 -14.41
C GLN A 232 -9.67 -0.74 -15.68
N CYS A 233 -8.94 0.36 -15.86
CA CYS A 233 -8.10 0.59 -17.03
C CYS A 233 -6.71 1.11 -16.63
N CYS A 234 -5.77 0.94 -17.56
CA CYS A 234 -4.42 1.40 -17.47
C CYS A 234 -4.10 2.27 -18.68
N ARG A 235 -3.34 3.35 -18.48
CA ARG A 235 -2.85 4.21 -19.56
C ARG A 235 -1.34 4.34 -19.49
N VAL A 236 -0.70 4.25 -20.66
CA VAL A 236 0.76 4.33 -20.77
C VAL A 236 1.19 5.76 -21.12
N PHE A 237 2.21 6.25 -20.42
CA PHE A 237 2.84 7.54 -20.65
C PHE A 237 4.36 7.40 -20.76
N GLY A 238 5.04 8.42 -21.29
CA GLY A 238 6.49 8.46 -21.39
C GLY A 238 7.04 8.03 -22.75
N GLN A 239 8.25 7.49 -22.77
CA GLN A 239 9.02 7.25 -24.01
C GLN A 239 9.04 5.80 -24.47
N GLY A 240 8.86 4.86 -23.55
CA GLY A 240 8.91 3.42 -23.84
C GLY A 240 7.53 2.77 -23.84
N ALA A 241 7.50 1.54 -23.37
CA ALA A 241 6.31 0.72 -23.33
C ALA A 241 6.10 0.02 -21.97
N VAL A 242 4.88 -0.45 -21.79
CA VAL A 242 4.49 -1.40 -20.75
C VAL A 242 4.33 -2.77 -21.40
N THR A 243 4.96 -3.77 -20.81
CA THR A 243 4.92 -5.16 -21.27
C THR A 243 4.15 -6.01 -20.27
N ILE A 244 3.16 -6.76 -20.74
CA ILE A 244 2.47 -7.79 -19.98
C ILE A 244 3.03 -9.14 -20.41
N ARG A 245 3.66 -9.86 -19.48
CA ARG A 245 4.22 -11.19 -19.68
C ARG A 245 3.49 -12.22 -18.82
N THR A 246 2.90 -13.21 -19.48
CA THR A 246 2.32 -14.40 -18.84
C THR A 246 3.36 -15.51 -18.74
N LEU A 247 3.16 -16.45 -17.81
CA LEU A 247 4.11 -17.52 -17.51
C LEU A 247 3.79 -18.85 -18.21
N ASP A 248 2.80 -18.83 -19.11
CA ASP A 248 2.37 -19.96 -19.95
C ASP A 248 3.14 -20.06 -21.28
N GLY A 249 4.09 -19.14 -21.51
CA GLY A 249 4.90 -19.10 -22.74
C GLY A 249 4.23 -18.37 -23.90
N ALA A 250 3.07 -17.73 -23.69
CA ALA A 250 2.49 -16.85 -24.69
C ALA A 250 3.39 -15.65 -25.00
N ALA A 251 3.16 -15.03 -26.17
CA ALA A 251 3.91 -13.85 -26.56
C ALA A 251 3.60 -12.65 -25.66
N ASP A 252 4.63 -11.87 -25.34
CA ASP A 252 4.50 -10.63 -24.59
C ASP A 252 3.53 -9.67 -25.29
N ARG A 253 2.68 -9.02 -24.49
CA ARG A 253 1.76 -7.99 -24.97
C ARG A 253 2.31 -6.63 -24.60
N VAL A 254 2.43 -5.74 -25.57
CA VAL A 254 3.16 -4.48 -25.41
C VAL A 254 2.25 -3.31 -25.72
N PHE A 255 2.18 -2.37 -24.79
CA PHE A 255 1.41 -1.12 -24.90
C PHE A 255 2.36 0.07 -24.83
N ARG A 256 2.33 0.93 -25.84
CA ARG A 256 3.18 2.13 -25.97
C ARG A 256 2.51 3.37 -25.41
N SER A 257 3.30 4.41 -25.21
CA SER A 257 2.83 5.74 -24.79
C SER A 257 1.59 6.20 -25.58
N GLY A 258 0.56 6.63 -24.85
CA GLY A 258 -0.75 7.04 -25.38
C GLY A 258 -1.78 5.91 -25.47
N GLU A 259 -1.36 4.64 -25.44
CA GLU A 259 -2.28 3.51 -25.45
C GLU A 259 -2.93 3.27 -24.08
N THR A 260 -4.12 2.69 -24.12
CA THR A 260 -4.92 2.32 -22.95
C THR A 260 -5.30 0.85 -23.04
N PHE A 261 -5.34 0.15 -21.92
CA PHE A 261 -5.72 -1.26 -21.84
C PHE A 261 -6.53 -1.57 -20.58
N SER A 262 -7.33 -2.63 -20.62
CA SER A 262 -8.20 -3.06 -19.51
C SER A 262 -7.40 -3.81 -18.43
N PHE A 263 -7.88 -3.79 -17.19
CA PHE A 263 -7.39 -4.69 -16.13
C PHE A 263 -7.55 -6.17 -16.49
N ASP A 264 -8.47 -6.53 -17.39
CA ASP A 264 -8.59 -7.91 -17.87
C ASP A 264 -7.34 -8.39 -18.59
N GLU A 265 -6.56 -7.46 -19.17
CA GLU A 265 -5.29 -7.79 -19.80
C GLU A 265 -4.21 -8.18 -18.79
N LEU A 266 -4.38 -7.77 -17.54
CA LEU A 266 -3.53 -8.09 -16.39
C LEU A 266 -4.02 -9.32 -15.63
N ARG A 267 -5.15 -9.91 -16.03
CA ARG A 267 -5.70 -11.13 -15.46
C ARG A 267 -5.35 -12.30 -16.36
N HIS A 268 -4.75 -13.32 -15.78
CA HIS A 268 -4.51 -14.60 -16.44
C HIS A 268 -5.43 -15.66 -15.85
N GLN A 269 -5.63 -16.79 -16.54
CA GLN A 269 -6.56 -17.82 -16.04
C GLN A 269 -6.13 -18.27 -14.64
N GLY A 270 -7.02 -18.12 -13.66
CA GLY A 270 -6.72 -18.44 -12.27
C GLY A 270 -5.81 -17.43 -11.55
N SER A 271 -5.57 -16.23 -12.09
CA SER A 271 -4.76 -15.16 -11.48
C SER A 271 -5.42 -14.50 -10.26
N HIS A 272 -6.18 -15.27 -9.49
CA HIS A 272 -6.76 -14.82 -8.23
C HIS A 272 -5.97 -15.49 -7.11
N ARG A 273 -5.29 -14.66 -6.32
CA ARG A 273 -4.69 -15.12 -5.07
C ARG A 273 -5.82 -15.72 -4.22
N ARG A 274 -5.72 -17.02 -3.98
CA ARG A 274 -6.56 -17.69 -2.99
C ARG A 274 -6.01 -17.41 -1.59
N PRO A 275 -6.83 -16.89 -0.67
CA PRO A 275 -6.50 -16.84 0.75
C PRO A 275 -6.04 -18.20 1.27
N ALA A 276 -5.18 -18.20 2.29
CA ALA A 276 -4.74 -19.45 2.91
C ALA A 276 -5.93 -20.24 3.49
N ALA A 277 -6.95 -19.52 3.95
CA ALA A 277 -8.22 -20.08 4.44
C ALA A 277 -8.94 -20.96 3.40
N ASP A 278 -8.90 -20.60 2.12
CA ASP A 278 -9.58 -21.35 1.04
C ASP A 278 -8.97 -22.74 0.80
N SER A 279 -7.76 -22.99 1.32
CA SER A 279 -7.10 -24.30 1.25
C SER A 279 -7.49 -25.23 2.40
N LEU A 280 -8.24 -24.73 3.39
CA LEU A 280 -8.71 -25.49 4.54
C LEU A 280 -10.17 -25.93 4.34
N PRO A 281 -10.65 -26.98 5.03
CA PRO A 281 -12.06 -27.33 5.03
C PRO A 281 -12.93 -26.14 5.49
N PRO A 282 -14.12 -25.90 4.91
CA PRO A 282 -15.00 -24.80 5.32
C PRO A 282 -15.42 -24.83 6.80
N THR A 283 -15.37 -26.01 7.43
CA THR A 283 -15.65 -26.22 8.85
C THR A 283 -14.43 -26.01 9.76
N ASP A 284 -13.25 -25.74 9.20
CA ASP A 284 -12.05 -25.43 9.96
C ASP A 284 -12.25 -24.09 10.69
N PRO A 285 -11.97 -24.02 12.02
CA PRO A 285 -12.14 -22.79 12.78
C PRO A 285 -11.36 -21.59 12.19
N SER A 286 -10.20 -21.83 11.58
CA SER A 286 -9.37 -20.80 10.95
C SER A 286 -10.00 -20.28 9.66
N ALA A 287 -10.55 -21.18 8.84
CA ALA A 287 -11.27 -20.81 7.62
C ALA A 287 -12.53 -20.01 7.96
N MET A 288 -13.33 -20.50 8.90
CA MET A 288 -14.55 -19.83 9.35
C MET A 288 -14.26 -18.41 9.85
N LEU A 289 -13.25 -18.26 10.73
CA LEU A 289 -12.85 -16.97 11.28
C LEU A 289 -12.37 -16.01 10.20
N TYR A 290 -11.56 -16.50 9.24
CA TYR A 290 -11.10 -15.69 8.13
C TYR A 290 -12.28 -15.19 7.28
N HIS A 291 -13.21 -16.07 6.89
CA HIS A 291 -14.34 -15.68 6.07
C HIS A 291 -15.25 -14.68 6.80
N GLN A 292 -15.54 -14.90 8.08
CA GLN A 292 -16.26 -13.95 8.92
C GLN A 292 -15.56 -12.58 8.96
N THR A 293 -14.24 -12.56 9.21
CA THR A 293 -13.46 -11.32 9.26
C THR A 293 -13.43 -10.62 7.91
N SER A 294 -13.33 -11.39 6.82
CA SER A 294 -13.31 -10.87 5.44
C SER A 294 -14.64 -10.24 5.04
N GLU A 295 -15.76 -10.86 5.42
CA GLU A 295 -17.11 -10.30 5.26
C GLU A 295 -17.26 -9.00 6.03
N VAL A 296 -16.88 -9.00 7.32
CA VAL A 296 -16.89 -7.81 8.19
C VAL A 296 -16.06 -6.68 7.57
N ALA A 297 -14.84 -6.96 7.13
CA ALA A 297 -13.98 -5.97 6.50
C ALA A 297 -14.60 -5.44 5.19
N SER A 298 -15.31 -6.28 4.43
CA SER A 298 -16.02 -5.87 3.22
C SER A 298 -17.14 -4.90 3.52
N VAL A 299 -18.00 -5.21 4.49
CA VAL A 299 -19.13 -4.32 4.83
C VAL A 299 -18.63 -3.06 5.52
N PHE A 300 -17.60 -3.15 6.35
CA PHE A 300 -16.94 -1.99 6.96
C PHE A 300 -16.41 -1.01 5.91
N ARG A 301 -15.71 -1.52 4.86
CA ARG A 301 -15.24 -0.70 3.75
C ARG A 301 -16.38 0.00 3.04
N HIS A 302 -17.43 -0.73 2.70
CA HIS A 302 -18.62 -0.18 2.03
C HIS A 302 -19.25 0.95 2.85
N ALA A 303 -19.49 0.71 4.15
CA ALA A 303 -20.06 1.71 5.04
C ALA A 303 -19.18 2.97 5.17
N LEU A 304 -17.86 2.81 5.31
CA LEU A 304 -16.97 3.94 5.59
C LEU A 304 -16.62 4.74 4.33
N ILE A 305 -16.40 4.07 3.20
CA ILE A 305 -15.87 4.65 1.97
C ILE A 305 -17.01 5.08 1.04
N GLU A 306 -17.94 4.16 0.73
CA GLU A 306 -19.02 4.37 -0.23
C GLU A 306 -20.18 5.14 0.41
N GLU A 307 -20.71 4.66 1.55
CA GLU A 307 -21.82 5.31 2.24
C GLU A 307 -21.41 6.54 3.05
N ARG A 308 -20.11 6.69 3.34
CA ARG A 308 -19.54 7.72 4.24
C ARG A 308 -20.22 7.74 5.62
N ASN A 309 -20.64 6.58 6.10
CA ASN A 309 -21.39 6.39 7.32
C ASN A 309 -20.52 5.71 8.40
N PRO A 310 -19.75 6.48 9.18
CA PRO A 310 -18.87 5.94 10.22
C PRO A 310 -19.64 5.25 11.37
N ALA A 311 -20.90 5.62 11.62
CA ALA A 311 -21.70 5.07 12.71
C ALA A 311 -22.03 3.59 12.44
N SER A 312 -22.31 3.24 11.18
CA SER A 312 -22.42 1.85 10.75
C SER A 312 -21.07 1.12 10.83
N ALA A 313 -19.96 1.80 10.53
CA ALA A 313 -18.62 1.24 10.59
C ALA A 313 -18.19 0.83 12.02
N VAL A 314 -18.64 1.57 13.04
CA VAL A 314 -18.41 1.25 14.46
C VAL A 314 -19.01 -0.09 14.87
N GLY A 315 -20.20 -0.45 14.36
CA GLY A 315 -20.84 -1.72 14.67
C GLY A 315 -19.97 -2.93 14.33
N TYR A 316 -19.05 -2.78 13.37
CA TYR A 316 -18.09 -3.80 12.96
C TYR A 316 -16.81 -3.83 13.83
N LEU A 317 -16.60 -2.85 14.72
CA LEU A 317 -15.51 -2.90 15.71
C LEU A 317 -15.72 -4.03 16.72
N HIS A 318 -16.96 -4.39 17.02
CA HIS A 318 -17.27 -5.59 17.81
C HIS A 318 -16.92 -6.87 17.07
N ALA A 319 -17.19 -6.95 15.77
CA ALA A 319 -16.80 -8.10 14.95
C ALA A 319 -15.26 -8.18 14.79
N LEU A 320 -14.57 -7.03 14.77
CA LEU A 320 -13.11 -6.97 14.83
C LEU A 320 -12.57 -7.54 16.15
N GLN A 321 -13.18 -7.15 17.28
CA GLN A 321 -12.84 -7.71 18.60
C GLN A 321 -13.11 -9.21 18.66
N GLU A 322 -14.25 -9.68 18.16
CA GLU A 322 -14.60 -11.10 18.13
C GLU A 322 -13.63 -11.90 17.26
N ALA A 323 -13.23 -11.36 16.11
CA ALA A 323 -12.22 -11.97 15.24
C ALA A 323 -10.88 -12.14 15.98
N ILE A 324 -10.44 -11.08 16.66
CA ILE A 324 -9.22 -11.05 17.46
C ILE A 324 -9.29 -12.03 18.65
N GLN A 325 -10.43 -12.11 19.35
CA GLN A 325 -10.63 -12.97 20.51
C GLN A 325 -10.71 -14.45 20.12
N THR A 326 -11.45 -14.78 19.06
CA THR A 326 -11.63 -16.16 18.58
C THR A 326 -10.31 -16.74 18.06
N GLY A 327 -9.50 -15.92 17.40
CA GLY A 327 -8.19 -16.36 16.95
C GLY A 327 -7.19 -16.65 18.06
N ARG A 328 -7.39 -16.10 19.27
CA ARG A 328 -6.57 -16.40 20.46
C ARG A 328 -6.99 -17.67 21.20
N ARG A 329 -8.27 -18.02 21.15
CA ARG A 329 -8.81 -19.18 21.88
C ARG A 329 -8.62 -20.49 21.13
N SER A 330 -8.35 -20.40 19.83
CA SER A 330 -8.25 -21.52 18.90
C SER A 330 -6.78 -21.75 18.55
N SER A 331 -6.36 -23.01 18.40
CA SER A 331 -5.12 -23.33 17.69
C SER A 331 -5.32 -23.05 16.20
N LEU A 332 -5.29 -21.77 15.82
CA LEU A 332 -5.47 -21.35 14.44
C LEU A 332 -4.30 -21.83 13.58
N HIS A 333 -4.61 -22.09 12.32
CA HIS A 333 -3.60 -22.41 11.33
C HIS A 333 -2.66 -21.22 11.12
N GLU A 334 -1.34 -21.44 11.26
CA GLU A 334 -0.31 -20.40 11.23
C GLU A 334 -0.35 -19.56 9.94
N ALA A 335 -0.70 -20.17 8.82
CA ALA A 335 -0.82 -19.48 7.53
C ALA A 335 -2.01 -18.50 7.44
N VAL A 336 -3.05 -18.64 8.28
CA VAL A 336 -4.28 -17.81 8.21
C VAL A 336 -4.19 -16.58 9.10
N LEU A 337 -3.49 -16.69 10.24
CA LEU A 337 -3.39 -15.62 11.23
C LEU A 337 -2.87 -14.28 10.64
N PRO A 338 -1.79 -14.26 9.84
CA PRO A 338 -1.29 -13.01 9.24
C PRO A 338 -2.32 -12.33 8.32
N GLU A 339 -3.18 -13.10 7.65
CA GLU A 339 -4.22 -12.54 6.76
C GLU A 339 -5.34 -11.87 7.56
N ILE A 340 -5.74 -12.46 8.70
CA ILE A 340 -6.71 -11.87 9.63
C ILE A 340 -6.14 -10.57 10.23
N GLU A 341 -4.91 -10.60 10.73
CA GLU A 341 -4.29 -9.40 11.32
C GLU A 341 -4.13 -8.27 10.29
N ARG A 342 -3.86 -8.61 9.04
CA ARG A 342 -3.80 -7.62 7.95
C ARG A 342 -5.16 -6.95 7.74
N LEU A 343 -6.25 -7.72 7.69
CA LEU A 343 -7.62 -7.16 7.60
C LEU A 343 -7.93 -6.22 8.76
N VAL A 344 -7.48 -6.57 9.98
CA VAL A 344 -7.66 -5.72 11.16
C VAL A 344 -6.91 -4.39 11.03
N ARG A 345 -5.62 -4.44 10.66
CA ARG A 345 -4.80 -3.22 10.48
C ARG A 345 -5.36 -2.33 9.37
N GLU A 346 -5.85 -2.93 8.28
CA GLU A 346 -6.51 -2.23 7.19
C GLU A 346 -7.73 -1.44 7.69
N MET A 347 -8.64 -2.07 8.44
CA MET A 347 -9.82 -1.40 8.99
C MET A 347 -9.46 -0.24 9.91
N LEU A 348 -8.46 -0.41 10.77
CA LEU A 348 -7.97 0.66 11.66
C LEU A 348 -7.39 1.85 10.88
N ALA A 349 -6.61 1.58 9.83
CA ALA A 349 -6.04 2.62 8.98
C ALA A 349 -7.13 3.41 8.24
N LEU A 350 -8.13 2.72 7.68
CA LEU A 350 -9.27 3.35 7.02
C LEU A 350 -10.05 4.27 7.99
N LEU A 351 -10.25 3.82 9.24
CA LEU A 351 -10.92 4.62 10.26
C LEU A 351 -10.12 5.89 10.61
N ALA A 352 -8.81 5.76 10.78
CA ALA A 352 -7.94 6.90 11.05
C ALA A 352 -7.96 7.92 9.90
N ILE A 353 -7.95 7.45 8.64
CA ILE A 353 -8.08 8.31 7.46
C ILE A 353 -9.40 9.08 7.49
N TRP A 354 -10.50 8.39 7.77
CA TRP A 354 -11.81 9.02 7.86
C TRP A 354 -11.86 10.07 8.98
N LEU A 355 -11.32 9.76 10.16
CA LEU A 355 -11.25 10.67 11.30
C LEU A 355 -10.44 11.93 10.98
N GLU A 356 -9.30 11.81 10.30
CA GLU A 356 -8.51 12.96 9.86
C GLU A 356 -9.35 13.87 8.96
N GLY A 357 -10.06 13.30 7.98
CA GLY A 357 -10.93 14.05 7.08
C GLY A 357 -12.12 14.72 7.79
N ALA A 358 -12.71 14.06 8.79
CA ALA A 358 -13.79 14.63 9.60
C ALA A 358 -13.28 15.82 10.44
N ASN A 359 -12.12 15.66 11.07
CA ASN A 359 -11.47 16.71 11.86
C ASN A 359 -11.12 17.94 11.01
N GLN A 360 -10.56 17.75 9.81
CA GLN A 360 -10.26 18.85 8.88
C GLN A 360 -11.49 19.64 8.44
N ARG A 361 -12.68 19.02 8.45
CA ARG A 361 -13.96 19.66 8.10
C ARG A 361 -14.71 20.22 9.32
N GLY A 362 -14.13 20.12 10.52
CA GLY A 362 -14.75 20.58 11.76
C GLY A 362 -15.96 19.74 12.22
N PHE A 363 -16.10 18.49 11.75
CA PHE A 363 -17.16 17.61 12.23
C PHE A 363 -16.83 17.07 13.62
N ALA A 364 -17.78 17.18 14.55
CA ALA A 364 -17.67 16.58 15.87
C ALA A 364 -17.81 15.05 15.77
N ALA A 365 -16.69 14.33 15.70
CA ALA A 365 -16.65 12.86 15.72
C ALA A 365 -16.92 12.26 17.12
N ALA A 366 -17.56 13.01 18.03
CA ALA A 366 -17.71 12.64 19.45
C ALA A 366 -18.36 11.26 19.69
N PRO A 367 -19.41 10.85 18.94
CA PRO A 367 -19.95 9.49 19.08
C PRO A 367 -18.92 8.41 18.71
N LEU A 368 -18.29 8.53 17.54
CA LEU A 368 -17.27 7.60 17.07
C LEU A 368 -16.06 7.52 18.03
N ILE A 369 -15.63 8.66 18.56
CA ILE A 369 -14.55 8.69 19.56
C ILE A 369 -14.96 7.93 20.82
N SER A 370 -16.20 8.09 21.27
CA SER A 370 -16.72 7.35 22.43
C SER A 370 -16.72 5.84 22.17
N ASP A 371 -17.10 5.43 20.96
CA ASP A 371 -17.09 4.03 20.56
C ASP A 371 -15.67 3.45 20.46
N LEU A 372 -14.71 4.25 19.99
CA LEU A 372 -13.29 3.89 19.95
C LEU A 372 -12.67 3.75 21.35
N VAL A 373 -13.08 4.60 22.29
CA VAL A 373 -12.69 4.49 23.70
C VAL A 373 -13.25 3.21 24.31
N THR A 374 -14.50 2.86 24.02
CA THR A 374 -15.08 1.56 24.41
C THR A 374 -14.33 0.39 23.77
N LEU A 375 -13.99 0.48 22.48
CA LEU A 375 -13.17 -0.54 21.79
C LEU A 375 -11.84 -0.76 22.51
N ARG A 376 -11.14 0.33 22.83
CA ARG A 376 -9.87 0.28 23.55
C ARG A 376 -10.01 -0.38 24.93
N GLN A 377 -11.06 -0.05 25.68
CA GLN A 377 -11.30 -0.68 26.99
C GLN A 377 -11.42 -2.20 26.86
N THR A 378 -12.17 -2.67 25.87
CA THR A 378 -12.30 -4.12 25.60
C THR A 378 -10.97 -4.73 25.21
N LEU A 379 -10.21 -4.09 24.29
CA LEU A 379 -8.86 -4.56 23.91
C LEU A 379 -7.93 -4.67 25.14
N ARG A 380 -8.00 -3.74 26.10
CA ARG A 380 -7.24 -3.83 27.37
C ARG A 380 -7.71 -4.98 28.24
N LYS A 381 -9.04 -5.17 28.42
CA LYS A 381 -9.60 -6.30 29.18
C LYS A 381 -9.14 -7.64 28.60
N ASP A 382 -8.98 -7.70 27.28
CA ASP A 382 -8.55 -8.89 26.56
C ASP A 382 -7.02 -9.03 26.45
N SER A 383 -6.22 -8.19 27.12
CA SER A 383 -4.75 -8.18 27.03
C SER A 383 -4.20 -7.98 25.59
N GLN A 384 -4.91 -7.21 24.76
CA GLN A 384 -4.47 -6.76 23.43
C GLN A 384 -3.77 -5.40 23.52
N TRP A 385 -2.67 -5.35 24.29
CA TRP A 385 -1.99 -4.10 24.62
C TRP A 385 -1.52 -3.34 23.37
N ALA A 386 -0.90 -4.02 22.41
CA ALA A 386 -0.42 -3.38 21.18
C ALA A 386 -1.53 -2.72 20.36
N LEU A 387 -2.70 -3.36 20.24
CA LEU A 387 -3.84 -2.79 19.51
C LEU A 387 -4.55 -1.70 20.33
N ALA A 388 -4.69 -1.88 21.65
CA ALA A 388 -5.24 -0.87 22.54
C ALA A 388 -4.39 0.42 22.53
N ASP A 389 -3.07 0.26 22.48
CA ASP A 389 -2.11 1.36 22.38
C ASP A 389 -2.13 2.00 21.00
N GLN A 390 -2.36 1.24 19.92
CA GLN A 390 -2.63 1.82 18.59
C GLN A 390 -3.89 2.68 18.60
N VAL A 391 -5.00 2.20 19.19
CA VAL A 391 -6.24 3.01 19.29
C VAL A 391 -6.00 4.26 20.13
N ARG A 392 -5.28 4.16 21.26
CA ARG A 392 -4.93 5.33 22.08
C ARG A 392 -4.09 6.34 21.32
N THR A 393 -3.03 5.86 20.66
CA THR A 393 -2.09 6.70 19.89
C THR A 393 -2.82 7.41 18.75
N MET A 394 -3.74 6.72 18.07
CA MET A 394 -4.60 7.31 17.05
C MET A 394 -5.49 8.40 17.64
N LEU A 395 -6.18 8.15 18.75
CA LEU A 395 -7.03 9.14 19.41
C LEU A 395 -6.24 10.37 19.89
N ASP A 396 -5.12 10.15 20.60
CA ASP A 396 -4.20 11.22 21.01
C ASP A 396 -3.73 12.03 19.79
N GLY A 397 -3.50 11.33 18.67
CA GLY A 397 -3.14 11.90 17.37
C GLY A 397 -4.18 12.85 16.76
N HIS A 398 -5.44 12.74 17.17
CA HIS A 398 -6.56 13.58 16.75
C HIS A 398 -7.02 14.55 17.85
N ASN A 399 -6.11 14.93 18.76
CA ASN A 399 -6.41 15.81 19.91
C ASN A 399 -7.50 15.25 20.84
N VAL A 400 -7.61 13.93 20.95
CA VAL A 400 -8.51 13.27 21.89
C VAL A 400 -7.68 12.67 23.02
N VAL A 401 -7.81 13.23 24.22
CA VAL A 401 -7.14 12.69 25.42
C VAL A 401 -8.03 11.63 26.05
N VAL A 402 -7.52 10.40 26.15
CA VAL A 402 -8.19 9.31 26.87
C VAL A 402 -7.72 9.24 28.32
N GLU A 403 -8.66 9.36 29.25
CA GLU A 403 -8.43 9.32 30.70
C GLU A 403 -8.98 8.00 31.26
N ASP A 404 -8.11 7.20 31.87
CA ASP A 404 -8.49 5.91 32.45
C ASP A 404 -8.80 6.06 33.94
N SER A 405 -9.91 5.48 34.39
CA SER A 405 -10.31 5.40 35.80
C SER A 405 -10.63 3.94 36.18
N ARG A 406 -10.91 3.71 37.47
CA ARG A 406 -11.38 2.39 37.95
C ARG A 406 -12.75 2.00 37.37
N ASP A 407 -13.59 2.98 37.04
CA ASP A 407 -14.97 2.76 36.58
C ASP A 407 -15.09 2.74 35.05
N GLY A 408 -13.99 2.99 34.32
CA GLY A 408 -13.95 3.01 32.87
C GLY A 408 -12.99 4.07 32.33
N SER A 409 -12.91 4.18 31.00
CA SER A 409 -12.19 5.25 30.29
C SER A 409 -13.17 6.33 29.82
N SER A 410 -12.87 7.58 30.12
CA SER A 410 -13.51 8.77 29.55
C SER A 410 -12.57 9.44 28.55
N TRP A 411 -13.08 10.39 27.78
CA TRP A 411 -12.27 11.18 26.87
C TRP A 411 -12.68 12.64 26.87
N ARG A 412 -11.74 13.50 26.48
CA ARG A 412 -11.96 14.93 26.24
C ARG A 412 -11.08 15.39 25.08
N TRP A 413 -11.45 16.52 24.49
CA TRP A 413 -10.56 17.19 23.55
C TRP A 413 -9.34 17.75 24.30
N ALA A 414 -8.15 17.61 23.71
CA ALA A 414 -6.96 18.35 24.12
C ALA A 414 -7.23 19.84 23.88
N GLN A 415 -6.99 20.66 24.89
CA GLN A 415 -7.11 22.13 24.79
C GLN A 415 -5.95 22.72 23.99
#